data_AF-A0A3P1BAG3-F1
#
_entry.id   AF-A0A3P1BAG3-F1
#
_cell.length_a   1.000
_cell.length_b   1.000
_cell.length_c   1.000
_cell.angle_alpha   90.00
_cell.angle_beta   90.00
_cell.angle_gamma   90.00
#
_symmetry.space_group_name_H-M   'P 1'
#
loop_
_entity.id
_entity.type
_entity.pdbx_description
1 polymer ?
#
loop_
_entity_poly.entity_id
_entity_poly.type
_entity_poly.pdbx_seq_one_letter_code
_entity_poly.pdbx_strand_id
1 'polypeptide(L)'
;MTNLTKPFASAQPVSDALRSQCLQELRTVLRTEQEWIKVHAAEYLLWIGEPAGVQDVYLDELQKFSTKAPYRIGIWRVLAQAATTPDEKEKWTDPIAAAFKDPNGPDRIHAAETLAKLGISPTTVDAEAARKAISGENRPLSLYTLWGATLSDAKTAPANRRKFLDLALNRQEEVAPRKLGTFITRRLGGLTAAEWKQLAEAALSEPVSSAVQLNLVHAALVTASTEATRSEPYRLLRIKMLAAQQSPAVGDQLELVAALAETGLPVDVAVLTPLLKHENADVRAGAAYAILKIGTKKG
;
A
#
# COMPACT_ATOMS: atom_id res chain seq x y z
N MET A 1 -28.67 -18.19 -32.69
CA MET A 1 -27.68 -18.57 -31.65
C MET A 1 -26.32 -18.56 -32.31
N THR A 2 -25.58 -17.46 -32.19
CA THR A 2 -24.33 -17.28 -32.92
C THR A 2 -23.23 -17.02 -31.90
N ASN A 3 -22.28 -17.94 -31.87
CA ASN A 3 -21.10 -17.96 -31.00
C ASN A 3 -20.31 -16.66 -31.08
N LEU A 4 -20.07 -16.03 -29.94
CA LEU A 4 -19.07 -14.98 -29.75
C LEU A 4 -18.12 -15.37 -28.61
N THR A 5 -17.42 -16.49 -28.78
CA THR A 5 -16.14 -16.71 -28.10
C THR A 5 -15.06 -16.00 -28.89
N LYS A 6 -14.88 -14.69 -28.63
CA LYS A 6 -13.63 -14.03 -29.02
C LYS A 6 -12.50 -14.73 -28.25
N PRO A 7 -11.44 -15.20 -28.93
CA PRO A 7 -10.27 -15.73 -28.24
C PRO A 7 -9.67 -14.61 -27.38
N PHE A 8 -9.32 -14.93 -26.14
CA PHE A 8 -8.48 -14.05 -25.32
C PHE A 8 -7.21 -13.77 -26.12
N ALA A 9 -7.01 -12.50 -26.52
CA ALA A 9 -5.77 -12.09 -27.15
C ALA A 9 -4.62 -12.51 -26.22
N SER A 10 -3.65 -13.25 -26.76
CA SER A 10 -2.44 -13.63 -26.03
C SER A 10 -1.82 -12.37 -25.45
N ALA A 11 -1.71 -12.30 -24.12
CA ALA A 11 -1.15 -11.13 -23.48
C ALA A 11 0.31 -10.96 -23.91
N GLN A 12 0.63 -9.83 -24.51
CA GLN A 12 2.00 -9.52 -24.88
C GLN A 12 2.77 -9.07 -23.62
N PRO A 13 4.05 -9.47 -23.49
CA PRO A 13 4.91 -8.94 -22.44
C PRO A 13 4.99 -7.40 -22.54
N VAL A 14 5.21 -6.72 -21.41
CA VAL A 14 5.43 -5.27 -21.38
C VAL A 14 6.64 -4.97 -22.29
N SER A 15 6.43 -4.15 -23.32
CA SER A 15 7.49 -3.81 -24.27
C SER A 15 8.58 -2.98 -23.61
N ASP A 16 9.81 -3.07 -24.11
CA ASP A 16 10.94 -2.27 -23.61
C ASP A 16 10.67 -0.77 -23.69
N ALA A 17 9.95 -0.33 -24.73
CA ALA A 17 9.52 1.06 -24.88
C ALA A 17 8.58 1.49 -23.74
N LEU A 18 7.58 0.66 -23.41
CA LEU A 18 6.65 0.95 -22.31
C LEU A 18 7.36 0.87 -20.95
N ARG A 19 8.28 -0.08 -20.77
CA ARG A 19 9.14 -0.18 -19.58
C ARG A 19 9.94 1.10 -19.38
N SER A 20 10.64 1.57 -20.42
CA SER A 20 11.41 2.81 -20.39
C SER A 20 10.55 4.04 -20.10
N GLN A 21 9.35 4.12 -20.69
CA GLN A 21 8.39 5.19 -20.41
C GLN A 21 7.98 5.22 -18.93
N CYS A 22 7.65 4.06 -18.34
CA CYS A 22 7.24 3.98 -16.94
C CYS A 22 8.39 4.35 -15.98
N LEU A 23 9.62 3.89 -16.26
CA LEU A 23 10.79 4.28 -15.47
C LEU A 23 11.07 5.77 -15.54
N GLN A 24 10.96 6.35 -16.74
CA GLN A 24 11.11 7.78 -16.93
C GLN A 24 10.04 8.56 -16.16
N GLU A 25 8.79 8.10 -16.16
CA GLU A 25 7.71 8.73 -15.38
C GLU A 25 8.04 8.73 -13.88
N LEU A 26 8.39 7.58 -13.29
CA LEU A 26 8.76 7.50 -11.88
C LEU A 26 9.93 8.44 -11.52
N ARG A 27 10.96 8.51 -12.39
CA ARG A 27 12.10 9.43 -12.22
C ARG A 27 11.73 10.89 -12.40
N THR A 28 10.73 11.21 -13.22
CA THR A 28 10.20 12.57 -13.35
C THR A 28 9.48 12.96 -12.07
N VAL A 29 8.54 12.14 -11.60
CA VAL A 29 7.78 12.38 -10.35
C VAL A 29 8.72 12.55 -9.16
N LEU A 30 9.74 11.69 -9.02
CA LEU A 30 10.77 11.81 -7.98
C LEU A 30 11.47 13.19 -7.98
N ARG A 31 11.68 13.78 -9.16
CA ARG A 31 12.41 15.05 -9.31
C ARG A 31 11.50 16.27 -9.16
N THR A 32 10.26 16.21 -9.63
CA THR A 32 9.41 17.40 -9.80
C THR A 32 8.34 17.55 -8.73
N GLU A 33 7.83 16.43 -8.19
CA GLU A 33 6.76 16.48 -7.19
C GLU A 33 7.30 16.81 -5.79
N GLN A 34 6.40 16.92 -4.81
CA GLN A 34 6.73 17.28 -3.44
C GLN A 34 6.15 16.26 -2.46
N GLU A 35 6.76 16.22 -1.27
CA GLU A 35 6.25 15.50 -0.12
C GLU A 35 5.87 14.03 -0.40
N TRP A 36 4.64 13.63 -0.06
CA TRP A 36 4.19 12.25 -0.11
C TRP A 36 4.17 11.66 -1.52
N ILE A 37 3.89 12.47 -2.54
CA ILE A 37 3.92 12.00 -3.94
C ILE A 37 5.36 11.65 -4.33
N LYS A 38 6.34 12.47 -3.91
CA LYS A 38 7.76 12.15 -4.09
C LYS A 38 8.16 10.87 -3.34
N VAL A 39 7.64 10.68 -2.12
CA VAL A 39 7.88 9.47 -1.31
C VAL A 39 7.37 8.22 -2.01
N HIS A 40 6.17 8.27 -2.58
CA HIS A 40 5.63 7.12 -3.33
C HIS A 40 6.50 6.79 -4.54
N ALA A 41 6.93 7.78 -5.33
CA ALA A 41 7.80 7.54 -6.48
C ALA A 41 9.16 6.92 -6.08
N ALA A 42 9.76 7.40 -5.00
CA ALA A 42 11.00 6.85 -4.45
C ALA A 42 10.81 5.38 -4.00
N GLU A 43 9.77 5.12 -3.23
CA GLU A 43 9.44 3.77 -2.76
C GLU A 43 9.18 2.82 -3.93
N TYR A 44 8.45 3.26 -4.96
CA TYR A 44 8.20 2.46 -6.15
C TYR A 44 9.49 2.09 -6.89
N LEU A 45 10.42 3.04 -7.06
CA LEU A 45 11.73 2.79 -7.66
C LEU A 45 12.56 1.78 -6.84
N LEU A 46 12.57 1.93 -5.52
CA LEU A 46 13.25 0.99 -4.62
C LEU A 46 12.66 -0.42 -4.71
N TRP A 47 11.32 -0.54 -4.69
CA TRP A 47 10.63 -1.84 -4.68
C TRP A 47 10.75 -2.63 -5.98
N ILE A 48 10.98 -1.96 -7.11
CA ILE A 48 11.25 -2.63 -8.40
C ILE A 48 12.74 -2.86 -8.68
N GLY A 49 13.63 -2.52 -7.74
CA GLY A 49 15.06 -2.72 -7.88
C GLY A 49 15.77 -1.68 -8.76
N GLU A 50 15.23 -0.46 -8.86
CA GLU A 50 15.78 0.64 -9.65
C GLU A 50 16.18 1.83 -8.75
N PRO A 51 17.10 1.65 -7.77
CA PRO A 51 17.35 2.62 -6.70
C PRO A 51 18.16 3.86 -7.12
N ALA A 52 18.69 3.88 -8.34
CA ALA A 52 19.64 4.89 -8.79
C ALA A 52 19.11 6.32 -8.60
N GLY A 53 19.86 7.14 -7.87
CA GLY A 53 19.56 8.55 -7.59
C GLY A 53 18.51 8.80 -6.49
N VAL A 54 17.85 7.76 -5.95
CA VAL A 54 16.86 7.94 -4.87
C VAL A 54 17.51 8.50 -3.62
N GLN A 55 18.65 7.93 -3.21
CA GLN A 55 19.37 8.37 -2.00
C GLN A 55 19.80 9.83 -2.10
N ASP A 56 20.42 10.23 -3.21
CA ASP A 56 20.90 11.59 -3.42
C ASP A 56 19.77 12.63 -3.32
N VAL A 57 18.63 12.36 -3.97
CA VAL A 57 17.44 13.20 -3.88
C VAL A 57 16.97 13.33 -2.44
N TYR A 58 16.95 12.24 -1.68
CA TYR A 58 16.43 12.26 -0.32
C TYR A 58 17.39 12.82 0.72
N LEU A 59 18.69 12.81 0.46
CA LEU A 59 19.67 13.56 1.26
C LEU A 59 19.48 15.08 1.07
N ASP A 60 19.17 15.54 -0.14
CA ASP A 60 18.81 16.94 -0.42
C ASP A 60 17.45 17.32 0.22
N GLU A 61 16.44 16.45 0.13
CA GLU A 61 15.17 16.65 0.85
C GLU A 61 15.39 16.74 2.36
N LEU A 62 16.25 15.89 2.94
CA LEU A 62 16.59 15.92 4.36
C LEU A 62 17.21 17.27 4.75
N GLN A 63 18.13 17.80 3.94
CA GLN A 63 18.76 19.09 4.20
C GLN A 63 17.71 20.23 4.25
N LYS A 64 16.70 20.19 3.37
CA LYS A 64 15.67 21.23 3.26
C LYS A 64 14.54 21.09 4.27
N PHE A 65 14.18 19.87 4.63
CA PHE A 65 12.92 19.58 5.32
C PHE A 65 13.07 18.72 6.58
N SER A 66 14.28 18.60 7.14
CA SER A 66 14.54 17.87 8.39
C SER A 66 13.66 18.30 9.58
N THR A 67 13.17 19.55 9.61
CA THR A 67 12.31 20.07 10.67
C THR A 67 10.81 20.02 10.34
N LYS A 68 10.44 19.64 9.11
CA LYS A 68 9.04 19.63 8.66
C LYS A 68 8.34 18.34 9.09
N ALA A 69 7.62 18.40 10.21
CA ALA A 69 6.69 17.34 10.60
C ALA A 69 5.42 17.36 9.71
N PRO A 70 4.84 16.22 9.34
CA PRO A 70 5.35 14.85 9.50
C PRO A 70 6.26 14.37 8.36
N TYR A 71 6.54 15.22 7.36
CA TYR A 71 7.25 14.83 6.14
C TYR A 71 8.64 14.23 6.40
N ARG A 72 9.38 14.73 7.40
CA ARG A 72 10.69 14.18 7.80
C ARG A 72 10.68 12.68 8.09
N ILE A 73 9.56 12.13 8.57
CA ILE A 73 9.41 10.67 8.76
C ILE A 73 9.43 9.94 7.42
N GLY A 74 8.75 10.49 6.40
CA GLY A 74 8.78 9.96 5.03
C GLY A 74 10.19 10.00 4.44
N ILE A 75 10.95 11.07 4.69
CA ILE A 75 12.34 11.19 4.26
C ILE A 75 13.20 10.09 4.88
N TRP A 76 13.16 9.94 6.20
CA TRP A 76 13.90 8.88 6.89
C TRP A 76 13.47 7.49 6.45
N ARG A 77 12.18 7.26 6.17
CA ARG A 77 11.68 5.97 5.67
C ARG A 77 12.26 5.61 4.30
N VAL A 78 12.37 6.57 3.39
CA VAL A 78 12.98 6.35 2.07
C VAL A 78 14.48 6.07 2.21
N LEU A 79 15.18 6.88 3.00
CA LEU A 79 16.62 6.68 3.26
C LEU A 79 16.90 5.33 3.93
N ALA A 80 16.05 4.89 4.87
CA ALA A 80 16.14 3.58 5.51
C ALA A 80 15.94 2.41 4.52
N GLN A 81 15.10 2.58 3.49
CA GLN A 81 14.89 1.58 2.44
C GLN A 81 15.98 1.60 1.38
N ALA A 82 16.58 2.77 1.12
CA ALA A 82 17.68 2.92 0.17
C ALA A 82 19.04 2.49 0.74
N ALA A 83 19.16 2.44 2.07
CA ALA A 83 20.38 2.04 2.77
C ALA A 83 20.86 0.64 2.36
N THR A 84 22.16 0.50 2.16
CA THR A 84 22.79 -0.76 1.68
C THR A 84 23.42 -1.57 2.79
N THR A 85 23.60 -0.99 3.97
CA THR A 85 24.16 -1.65 5.16
C THR A 85 23.22 -1.52 6.37
N PRO A 86 23.31 -2.44 7.34
CA PRO A 86 22.57 -2.33 8.60
C PRO A 86 22.82 -1.00 9.34
N ASP A 87 24.08 -0.58 9.46
CA ASP A 87 24.46 0.66 10.17
C ASP A 87 23.88 1.91 9.48
N GLU A 88 23.88 1.94 8.15
CA GLU A 88 23.27 3.03 7.40
C GLU A 88 21.75 3.04 7.57
N LYS A 89 21.13 1.86 7.58
CA LYS A 89 19.69 1.75 7.84
C LYS A 89 19.35 2.21 9.24
N GLU A 90 20.15 1.83 10.24
CA GLU A 90 19.98 2.20 11.64
C GLU A 90 19.98 3.72 11.84
N LYS A 91 20.91 4.42 11.20
CA LYS A 91 20.97 5.90 11.18
C LYS A 91 19.63 6.57 10.83
N TRP A 92 18.83 5.94 9.98
CA TRP A 92 17.54 6.47 9.55
C TRP A 92 16.37 5.91 10.36
N THR A 93 16.47 4.69 10.90
CA THR A 93 15.42 4.11 11.75
C THR A 93 15.43 4.64 13.18
N ASP A 94 16.58 5.05 13.70
CA ASP A 94 16.72 5.63 15.04
C ASP A 94 15.88 6.90 15.25
N PRO A 95 15.92 7.93 14.36
CA PRO A 95 15.08 9.10 14.52
C PRO A 95 13.58 8.78 14.39
N ILE A 96 13.21 7.77 13.59
CA ILE A 96 11.82 7.28 13.51
C ILE A 96 11.42 6.66 14.86
N ALA A 97 12.27 5.80 15.43
CA ALA A 97 12.05 5.19 16.73
C ALA A 97 11.97 6.24 17.86
N ALA A 98 12.81 7.28 17.82
CA ALA A 98 12.75 8.40 18.74
C ALA A 98 11.43 9.17 18.62
N ALA A 99 10.96 9.45 17.41
CA ALA A 99 9.68 10.11 17.15
C ALA A 99 8.47 9.31 17.66
N PHE A 100 8.53 7.97 17.63
CA PHE A 100 7.50 7.12 18.24
C PHE A 100 7.47 7.19 19.77
N LYS A 101 8.66 7.27 20.39
CA LYS A 101 8.84 7.33 21.85
C LYS A 101 8.36 8.66 22.44
N ASP A 102 8.42 9.76 21.70
CA ASP A 102 7.93 11.07 22.15
C ASP A 102 6.40 11.06 22.26
N PRO A 103 5.82 11.05 23.48
CA PRO A 103 4.40 10.87 23.65
C PRO A 103 3.55 12.01 23.11
N ASN A 104 4.14 13.22 23.01
CA ASN A 104 3.47 14.45 22.59
C ASN A 104 4.00 14.94 21.23
N GLY A 105 4.91 14.18 20.60
CA GLY A 105 5.55 14.56 19.35
C GLY A 105 4.58 14.57 18.17
N PRO A 106 4.69 15.55 17.24
CA PRO A 106 3.77 15.67 16.09
C PRO A 106 3.92 14.51 15.08
N ASP A 107 5.03 13.77 15.15
CA ASP A 107 5.33 12.68 14.21
C ASP A 107 4.84 11.31 14.68
N ARG A 108 4.40 11.20 15.93
CA ARG A 108 4.25 9.91 16.62
C ARG A 108 3.40 8.89 15.85
N ILE A 109 2.32 9.36 15.22
CA ILE A 109 1.44 8.53 14.36
C ILE A 109 2.19 8.03 13.12
N HIS A 110 2.88 8.92 12.42
CA HIS A 110 3.62 8.58 11.19
C HIS A 110 4.84 7.70 11.49
N ALA A 111 5.44 7.88 12.66
CA ALA A 111 6.51 7.02 13.16
C ALA A 111 5.97 5.60 13.41
N ALA A 112 4.83 5.43 14.09
CA ALA A 112 4.20 4.13 14.30
C ALA A 112 3.87 3.42 12.97
N GLU A 113 3.28 4.14 12.01
CA GLU A 113 3.00 3.61 10.67
C GLU A 113 4.29 3.19 9.95
N THR A 114 5.32 4.03 10.02
CA THR A 114 6.60 3.79 9.33
C THR A 114 7.35 2.61 9.93
N LEU A 115 7.39 2.47 11.26
CA LEU A 115 7.96 1.30 11.92
C LEU A 115 7.28 0.02 11.43
N ALA A 116 5.94 0.00 11.39
CA ALA A 116 5.19 -1.14 10.88
C ALA A 116 5.47 -1.43 9.40
N LYS A 117 5.54 -0.40 8.54
CA LYS A 117 5.92 -0.53 7.12
C LYS A 117 7.33 -1.08 6.92
N LEU A 118 8.27 -0.73 7.80
CA LEU A 118 9.65 -1.21 7.77
C LEU A 118 9.84 -2.59 8.44
N GLY A 119 8.77 -3.16 9.01
CA GLY A 119 8.83 -4.43 9.73
C GLY A 119 9.49 -4.32 11.12
N ILE A 120 9.63 -3.12 11.65
CA ILE A 120 10.22 -2.86 12.98
C ILE A 120 9.08 -2.81 13.99
N SER A 121 9.13 -3.67 14.99
CA SER A 121 8.07 -3.72 16.00
C SER A 121 8.19 -2.57 16.99
N PRO A 122 7.13 -1.77 17.21
CA PRO A 122 7.12 -0.76 18.25
C PRO A 122 7.36 -1.32 19.66
N THR A 123 7.05 -2.61 19.90
CA THR A 123 7.28 -3.24 21.20
C THR A 123 8.77 -3.48 21.48
N THR A 124 9.59 -3.67 20.45
CA THR A 124 11.05 -3.77 20.59
C THR A 124 11.71 -2.41 20.68
N VAL A 125 11.06 -1.35 20.15
CA VAL A 125 11.52 0.04 20.28
C VAL A 125 11.29 0.56 21.69
N ASP A 126 10.06 0.44 22.19
CA ASP A 126 9.67 0.81 23.55
C ASP A 126 8.35 0.10 23.91
N ALA A 127 8.46 -0.98 24.71
CA ALA A 127 7.34 -1.81 25.09
C ALA A 127 6.24 -1.04 25.84
N GLU A 128 6.62 -0.07 26.67
CA GLU A 128 5.68 0.70 27.47
C GLU A 128 4.96 1.76 26.63
N ALA A 129 5.69 2.47 25.78
CA ALA A 129 5.09 3.40 24.83
C ALA A 129 4.14 2.68 23.87
N ALA A 130 4.52 1.48 23.40
CA ALA A 130 3.67 0.65 22.56
C ALA A 130 2.40 0.19 23.26
N ARG A 131 2.51 -0.31 24.51
CA ARG A 131 1.35 -0.70 25.32
C ARG A 131 0.36 0.46 25.48
N LYS A 132 0.86 1.64 25.87
CA LYS A 132 0.04 2.87 26.03
C LYS A 132 -0.60 3.32 24.73
N ALA A 133 0.14 3.29 23.62
CA ALA A 133 -0.37 3.67 22.30
C ALA A 133 -1.50 2.72 21.85
N ILE A 134 -1.33 1.41 22.02
CA ILE A 134 -2.34 0.40 21.66
C ILE A 134 -3.63 0.59 22.47
N SER A 135 -3.53 0.86 23.78
CA SER A 135 -4.70 1.06 24.65
C SER A 135 -5.29 2.49 24.59
N GLY A 136 -4.65 3.41 23.87
CA GLY A 136 -5.04 4.81 23.84
C GLY A 136 -6.22 5.12 22.91
N GLU A 137 -6.78 6.32 23.08
CA GLU A 137 -7.95 6.79 22.31
C GLU A 137 -7.59 7.25 20.89
N ASN A 138 -6.33 7.59 20.62
CA ASN A 138 -5.87 7.97 19.29
C ASN A 138 -5.87 6.75 18.35
N ARG A 139 -6.96 6.59 17.58
CA ARG A 139 -7.22 5.40 16.75
C ARG A 139 -6.11 5.12 15.73
N PRO A 140 -5.61 6.10 14.94
CA PRO A 140 -4.50 5.84 14.04
C PRO A 140 -3.24 5.34 14.75
N LEU A 141 -2.81 6.00 15.83
CA LEU A 141 -1.65 5.59 16.61
C LEU A 141 -1.81 4.17 17.17
N SER A 142 -2.97 3.88 17.76
CA SER A 142 -3.30 2.56 18.32
C SER A 142 -3.22 1.47 17.26
N LEU A 143 -3.86 1.68 16.10
CA LEU A 143 -3.94 0.69 15.03
C LEU A 143 -2.59 0.46 14.35
N TYR A 144 -1.82 1.51 14.06
CA TYR A 144 -0.47 1.36 13.49
C TYR A 144 0.50 0.68 14.46
N THR A 145 0.41 1.02 15.75
CA THR A 145 1.24 0.38 16.78
C THR A 145 0.89 -1.10 16.90
N LEU A 146 -0.40 -1.45 16.91
CA LEU A 146 -0.87 -2.82 16.94
C LEU A 146 -0.45 -3.61 15.69
N TRP A 147 -0.47 -2.97 14.52
CA TRP A 147 0.04 -3.58 13.29
C TRP A 147 1.51 -3.94 13.41
N GLY A 148 2.37 -2.99 13.80
CA GLY A 148 3.79 -3.26 13.99
C GLY A 148 4.06 -4.35 15.05
N ALA A 149 3.35 -4.31 16.18
CA ALA A 149 3.45 -5.32 17.23
C ALA A 149 3.08 -6.73 16.74
N THR A 150 2.08 -6.81 15.86
CA THR A 150 1.61 -8.07 15.25
C THR A 150 2.68 -8.75 14.39
N LEU A 151 3.60 -7.99 13.78
CA LEU A 151 4.66 -8.55 12.94
C LEU A 151 5.71 -9.35 13.73
N SER A 152 5.90 -9.03 15.02
CA SER A 152 6.92 -9.66 15.87
C SER A 152 6.41 -10.79 16.76
N ASP A 153 5.09 -11.00 16.85
CA ASP A 153 4.50 -11.96 17.79
C ASP A 153 3.55 -12.94 17.08
N ALA A 154 4.10 -14.09 16.70
CA ALA A 154 3.36 -15.16 16.03
C ALA A 154 2.19 -15.72 16.88
N LYS A 155 2.25 -15.61 18.22
CA LYS A 155 1.21 -16.12 19.11
C LYS A 155 -0.02 -15.22 19.10
N THR A 156 0.17 -13.89 19.13
CA THR A 156 -0.96 -12.94 19.12
C THR A 156 -1.40 -12.53 17.71
N ALA A 157 -0.57 -12.79 16.70
CA ALA A 157 -0.87 -12.40 15.32
C ALA A 157 -2.21 -12.88 14.76
N PRO A 158 -2.66 -14.15 14.95
CA PRO A 158 -3.99 -14.57 14.50
C PRO A 158 -5.12 -13.75 15.13
N ALA A 159 -5.07 -13.50 16.43
CA ALA A 159 -6.08 -12.72 17.14
C ALA A 159 -6.09 -11.24 16.69
N ASN A 160 -4.92 -10.64 16.49
CA ASN A 160 -4.84 -9.26 16.00
C ASN A 160 -5.30 -9.13 14.55
N ARG A 161 -4.97 -10.09 13.67
CA ARG A 161 -5.52 -10.15 12.31
C ARG A 161 -7.05 -10.19 12.32
N ARG A 162 -7.64 -11.01 13.19
CA ARG A 162 -9.09 -11.08 13.35
C ARG A 162 -9.67 -9.73 13.77
N LYS A 163 -9.04 -9.02 14.72
CA LYS A 163 -9.47 -7.67 15.13
C LYS A 163 -9.47 -6.67 13.97
N PHE A 164 -8.45 -6.68 13.11
CA PHE A 164 -8.39 -5.79 11.95
C PHE A 164 -9.47 -6.13 10.90
N LEU A 165 -9.73 -7.42 10.69
CA LEU A 165 -10.83 -7.87 9.84
C LEU A 165 -12.17 -7.42 10.41
N ASP A 166 -12.45 -7.68 11.69
CA ASP A 166 -13.70 -7.26 12.35
C ASP A 166 -13.88 -5.74 12.27
N LEU A 167 -12.81 -4.96 12.44
CA LEU A 167 -12.82 -3.51 12.26
C LEU A 167 -13.19 -3.10 10.82
N ALA A 168 -12.60 -3.74 9.80
CA ALA A 168 -12.91 -3.46 8.40
C ALA A 168 -14.39 -3.74 8.06
N LEU A 169 -14.94 -4.82 8.63
CA LEU A 169 -16.30 -5.29 8.39
C LEU A 169 -17.37 -4.55 9.20
N ASN A 170 -17.01 -3.82 10.26
CA ASN A 170 -17.96 -3.13 11.12
C ASN A 170 -18.57 -1.90 10.43
N ARG A 171 -19.78 -2.03 9.87
CA ARG A 171 -20.49 -0.92 9.20
C ARG A 171 -20.94 0.21 10.13
N GLN A 172 -20.92 0.00 11.45
CA GLN A 172 -21.24 1.03 12.44
C GLN A 172 -20.01 1.85 12.85
N GLU A 173 -18.81 1.44 12.44
CA GLU A 173 -17.57 2.16 12.70
C GLU A 173 -17.37 3.30 11.69
N GLU A 174 -16.63 4.32 12.11
CA GLU A 174 -16.23 5.43 11.25
C GLU A 174 -15.42 4.96 10.02
N VAL A 175 -15.52 5.73 8.93
CA VAL A 175 -14.85 5.42 7.67
C VAL A 175 -13.33 5.26 7.82
N ALA A 176 -12.66 6.16 8.53
CA ALA A 176 -11.20 6.17 8.61
C ALA A 176 -10.62 4.92 9.34
N PRO A 177 -11.09 4.53 10.53
CA PRO A 177 -10.68 3.26 11.15
C PRO A 177 -10.99 2.03 10.29
N ARG A 178 -12.15 1.98 9.61
CA ARG A 178 -12.47 0.87 8.69
C ARG A 178 -11.47 0.78 7.53
N LYS A 179 -11.13 1.90 6.90
CA LYS A 179 -10.10 1.96 5.84
C LYS A 179 -8.76 1.47 6.35
N LEU A 180 -8.35 1.91 7.54
CA LEU A 180 -7.09 1.51 8.14
C LEU A 180 -7.07 0.01 8.51
N GLY A 181 -8.15 -0.52 9.09
CA GLY A 181 -8.30 -1.95 9.35
C GLY A 181 -8.22 -2.78 8.07
N THR A 182 -8.81 -2.29 6.99
CA THR A 182 -8.76 -2.92 5.66
C THR A 182 -7.35 -2.91 5.08
N PHE A 183 -6.67 -1.76 5.14
CA PHE A 183 -5.27 -1.63 4.71
C PHE A 183 -4.35 -2.58 5.50
N ILE A 184 -4.47 -2.61 6.83
CA ILE A 184 -3.65 -3.50 7.68
C ILE A 184 -3.96 -4.97 7.40
N THR A 185 -5.24 -5.33 7.22
CA THR A 185 -5.65 -6.70 6.87
C THR A 185 -5.00 -7.17 5.57
N ARG A 186 -4.96 -6.30 4.55
CA ARG A 186 -4.24 -6.55 3.29
C ARG A 186 -2.75 -6.77 3.51
N ARG A 187 -2.12 -5.94 4.34
CA ARG A 187 -0.67 -6.02 4.63
C ARG A 187 -0.28 -7.27 5.41
N LEU A 188 -1.13 -7.72 6.34
CA LEU A 188 -0.87 -8.90 7.17
C LEU A 188 -1.19 -10.21 6.44
N GLY A 189 -2.22 -10.21 5.58
CA GLY A 189 -2.67 -11.40 4.87
C GLY A 189 -2.99 -12.59 5.78
N GLY A 190 -2.91 -13.80 5.22
CA GLY A 190 -3.11 -15.05 5.96
C GLY A 190 -4.50 -15.20 6.57
N LEU A 191 -5.53 -14.73 5.86
CA LEU A 191 -6.93 -15.02 6.18
C LEU A 191 -7.22 -16.50 5.93
N THR A 192 -8.05 -17.09 6.78
CA THR A 192 -8.67 -18.40 6.49
C THR A 192 -9.65 -18.28 5.32
N ALA A 193 -10.01 -19.41 4.68
CA ALA A 193 -11.00 -19.41 3.61
C ALA A 193 -12.36 -18.83 4.05
N ALA A 194 -12.76 -19.07 5.30
CA ALA A 194 -13.98 -18.52 5.88
C ALA A 194 -13.90 -17.00 6.07
N GLU A 195 -12.78 -16.50 6.58
CA GLU A 195 -12.53 -15.06 6.74
C GLU A 195 -12.45 -14.32 5.42
N TRP A 196 -11.77 -14.92 4.43
CA TRP A 196 -11.75 -14.36 3.08
C TRP A 196 -13.15 -14.28 2.47
N LYS A 197 -13.98 -15.33 2.66
CA LYS A 197 -15.37 -15.32 2.20
C LYS A 197 -16.17 -14.20 2.85
N GLN A 198 -16.03 -13.99 4.16
CA GLN A 198 -16.66 -12.86 4.88
C GLN A 198 -16.23 -11.52 4.28
N LEU A 199 -14.93 -11.34 4.03
CA LEU A 199 -14.39 -10.11 3.44
C LEU A 199 -14.90 -9.89 2.00
N ALA A 200 -14.91 -10.94 1.18
CA ALA A 200 -15.40 -10.88 -0.20
C ALA A 200 -16.90 -10.52 -0.26
N GLU A 201 -17.73 -11.16 0.58
CA GLU A 201 -19.17 -10.87 0.67
C GLU A 201 -19.43 -9.42 1.13
N ALA A 202 -18.67 -8.95 2.12
CA ALA A 202 -18.75 -7.57 2.57
C ALA A 202 -18.33 -6.58 1.46
N ALA A 203 -17.23 -6.85 0.76
CA ALA A 203 -16.74 -6.01 -0.34
C ALA A 203 -17.72 -5.94 -1.53
N LEU A 204 -18.41 -7.05 -1.84
CA LEU A 204 -19.40 -7.12 -2.91
C LEU A 204 -20.73 -6.46 -2.53
N SER A 205 -21.11 -6.50 -1.25
CA SER A 205 -22.35 -5.89 -0.75
C SER A 205 -22.19 -4.45 -0.25
N GLU A 206 -20.96 -3.95 -0.12
CA GLU A 206 -20.72 -2.56 0.27
C GLU A 206 -21.22 -1.60 -0.83
N PRO A 207 -22.00 -0.55 -0.50
CA PRO A 207 -22.54 0.38 -1.50
C PRO A 207 -21.46 1.08 -2.34
N VAL A 208 -21.76 1.37 -3.61
CA VAL A 208 -20.84 2.10 -4.52
C VAL A 208 -20.52 3.50 -4.02
N SER A 209 -21.46 4.12 -3.30
CA SER A 209 -21.23 5.42 -2.64
C SER A 209 -20.37 5.33 -1.37
N SER A 210 -20.03 4.13 -0.89
CA SER A 210 -19.22 3.98 0.32
C SER A 210 -17.75 4.29 0.03
N ALA A 211 -17.18 5.20 0.81
CA ALA A 211 -15.77 5.54 0.71
C ALA A 211 -14.82 4.35 1.00
N VAL A 212 -15.29 3.27 1.63
CA VAL A 212 -14.49 2.09 2.03
C VAL A 212 -14.53 0.98 0.96
N GLN A 213 -15.43 1.10 -0.02
CA GLN A 213 -15.80 0.02 -0.91
C GLN A 213 -14.62 -0.56 -1.70
N LEU A 214 -13.80 0.29 -2.34
CA LEU A 214 -12.65 -0.18 -3.10
C LEU A 214 -11.51 -0.68 -2.20
N ASN A 215 -11.38 -0.15 -0.98
CA ASN A 215 -10.41 -0.69 -0.02
C ASN A 215 -10.75 -2.15 0.33
N LEU A 216 -12.02 -2.46 0.59
CA LEU A 216 -12.46 -3.83 0.89
C LEU A 216 -12.22 -4.75 -0.31
N VAL A 217 -12.54 -4.29 -1.53
CA VAL A 217 -12.28 -5.04 -2.76
C VAL A 217 -10.79 -5.33 -2.91
N HIS A 218 -9.94 -4.32 -2.73
CA HIS A 218 -8.50 -4.51 -2.82
C HIS A 218 -7.99 -5.52 -1.79
N ALA A 219 -8.39 -5.39 -0.52
CA ALA A 219 -8.00 -6.35 0.51
C ALA A 219 -8.47 -7.77 0.17
N ALA A 220 -9.68 -7.94 -0.33
CA ALA A 220 -10.20 -9.25 -0.76
C ALA A 220 -9.40 -9.84 -1.94
N LEU A 221 -9.01 -9.01 -2.92
CA LEU A 221 -8.22 -9.46 -4.07
C LEU A 221 -6.82 -9.93 -3.68
N VAL A 222 -6.14 -9.21 -2.78
CA VAL A 222 -4.76 -9.52 -2.36
C VAL A 222 -4.70 -10.71 -1.40
N THR A 223 -5.71 -10.86 -0.54
CA THR A 223 -5.73 -11.92 0.49
C THR A 223 -6.37 -13.23 0.01
N ALA A 224 -6.78 -13.31 -1.26
CA ALA A 224 -7.35 -14.52 -1.84
C ALA A 224 -6.34 -15.67 -1.88
N SER A 225 -6.74 -16.86 -1.43
CA SER A 225 -5.98 -18.10 -1.68
C SER A 225 -6.01 -18.46 -3.16
N THR A 226 -5.11 -19.36 -3.58
CA THR A 226 -5.07 -19.90 -4.95
C THR A 226 -6.43 -20.46 -5.38
N GLU A 227 -7.14 -21.14 -4.50
CA GLU A 227 -8.49 -21.68 -4.76
C GLU A 227 -9.50 -20.56 -4.92
N ALA A 228 -9.45 -19.55 -4.03
CA ALA A 228 -10.34 -18.41 -4.06
C ALA A 228 -10.22 -17.61 -5.37
N THR A 229 -9.03 -17.51 -5.97
CA THR A 229 -8.83 -16.82 -7.26
C THR A 229 -9.63 -17.42 -8.42
N ARG A 230 -10.06 -18.69 -8.32
CA ARG A 230 -10.86 -19.38 -9.33
C ARG A 230 -12.36 -19.28 -9.09
N SER A 231 -12.77 -18.61 -8.02
CA SER A 231 -14.16 -18.51 -7.60
C SER A 231 -14.89 -17.33 -8.27
N GLU A 232 -16.21 -17.46 -8.36
CA GLU A 232 -17.08 -16.39 -8.86
C GLU A 232 -16.97 -15.08 -8.05
N PRO A 233 -16.95 -15.08 -6.70
CA PRO A 233 -16.71 -13.87 -5.92
C PRO A 233 -15.43 -13.13 -6.32
N TYR A 234 -14.32 -13.85 -6.54
CA TYR A 234 -13.06 -13.22 -6.97
C TYR A 234 -13.19 -12.55 -8.34
N ARG A 235 -13.87 -13.20 -9.30
CA ARG A 235 -14.14 -12.62 -10.61
C ARG A 235 -14.96 -11.33 -10.51
N LEU A 236 -15.99 -11.30 -9.67
CA LEU A 236 -16.82 -10.12 -9.43
C LEU A 236 -16.03 -8.99 -8.75
N LEU A 237 -15.20 -9.30 -7.77
CA LEU A 237 -14.30 -8.33 -7.13
C LEU A 237 -13.35 -7.70 -8.15
N ARG A 238 -12.81 -8.52 -9.07
CA ARG A 238 -11.96 -8.03 -10.17
C ARG A 238 -12.70 -7.07 -11.10
N ILE A 239 -13.90 -7.43 -11.56
CA ILE A 239 -14.72 -6.54 -12.41
C ILE A 239 -14.94 -5.20 -11.70
N LYS A 240 -15.26 -5.27 -10.41
CA LYS A 240 -15.55 -4.11 -9.59
C LYS A 240 -14.33 -3.21 -9.38
N MET A 241 -13.14 -3.79 -9.20
CA MET A 241 -11.88 -3.04 -9.14
C MET A 241 -11.60 -2.35 -10.48
N LEU A 242 -11.69 -3.08 -11.60
CA LEU A 242 -11.39 -2.53 -12.93
C LEU A 242 -12.33 -1.38 -13.34
N ALA A 243 -13.56 -1.36 -12.85
CA ALA A 243 -14.50 -0.25 -13.08
C ALA A 243 -13.99 1.10 -12.54
N ALA A 244 -13.09 1.10 -11.54
CA ALA A 244 -12.50 2.31 -10.98
C ALA A 244 -11.64 3.09 -11.98
N GLN A 245 -11.24 2.49 -13.11
CA GLN A 245 -10.51 3.19 -14.18
C GLN A 245 -11.31 4.40 -14.71
N GLN A 246 -12.62 4.27 -14.75
CA GLN A 246 -13.54 5.30 -15.24
C GLN A 246 -14.10 6.17 -14.11
N SER A 247 -13.65 5.96 -12.86
CA SER A 247 -14.10 6.79 -11.74
C SER A 247 -13.54 8.21 -11.89
N PRO A 248 -14.35 9.26 -11.65
CA PRO A 248 -13.86 10.62 -11.60
C PRO A 248 -13.10 10.92 -10.29
N ALA A 249 -13.18 10.03 -9.29
CA ALA A 249 -12.49 10.21 -8.02
C ALA A 249 -11.03 9.73 -8.13
N VAL A 250 -10.09 10.65 -7.95
CA VAL A 250 -8.64 10.34 -7.90
C VAL A 250 -8.32 9.23 -6.89
N GLY A 251 -9.00 9.21 -5.74
CA GLY A 251 -8.82 8.17 -4.73
C GLY A 251 -9.15 6.76 -5.23
N ASP A 252 -10.15 6.61 -6.11
CA ASP A 252 -10.53 5.32 -6.67
C ASP A 252 -9.49 4.84 -7.69
N GLN A 253 -8.96 5.75 -8.49
CA GLN A 253 -7.89 5.46 -9.45
C GLN A 253 -6.57 5.12 -8.74
N LEU A 254 -6.28 5.79 -7.62
CA LEU A 254 -5.14 5.43 -6.75
C LEU A 254 -5.30 4.03 -6.17
N GLU A 255 -6.50 3.67 -5.71
CA GLU A 255 -6.77 2.31 -5.22
C GLU A 255 -6.65 1.27 -6.35
N LEU A 256 -7.10 1.60 -7.56
CA LEU A 256 -6.93 0.74 -8.74
C LEU A 256 -5.47 0.46 -9.06
N VAL A 257 -4.64 1.50 -9.20
CA VAL A 257 -3.23 1.31 -9.58
C VAL A 257 -2.48 0.55 -8.48
N ALA A 258 -2.78 0.80 -7.21
CA ALA A 258 -2.22 0.05 -6.10
C ALA A 258 -2.65 -1.43 -6.14
N ALA A 259 -3.94 -1.70 -6.39
CA ALA A 259 -4.46 -3.06 -6.48
C ALA A 259 -3.86 -3.85 -7.64
N LEU A 260 -3.70 -3.22 -8.81
CA LEU A 260 -3.10 -3.86 -9.97
C LEU A 260 -1.58 -4.03 -9.84
N ALA A 261 -0.89 -3.18 -9.07
CA ALA A 261 0.51 -3.45 -8.73
C ALA A 261 0.66 -4.76 -7.94
N GLU A 262 -0.27 -5.07 -7.03
CA GLU A 262 -0.22 -6.29 -6.22
C GLU A 262 -0.78 -7.50 -7.00
N THR A 263 -1.93 -7.35 -7.66
CA THR A 263 -2.74 -8.46 -8.21
C THR A 263 -2.85 -8.50 -9.73
N GLY A 264 -2.31 -7.48 -10.41
CA GLY A 264 -2.47 -7.31 -11.85
C GLY A 264 -1.84 -8.44 -12.66
N LEU A 265 -2.47 -8.70 -13.80
CA LEU A 265 -2.09 -9.65 -14.82
C LEU A 265 -1.59 -8.90 -16.07
N PRO A 266 -0.87 -9.57 -16.99
CA PRO A 266 -0.43 -8.96 -18.25
C PRO A 266 -1.55 -8.26 -19.05
N VAL A 267 -2.78 -8.79 -19.04
CA VAL A 267 -3.94 -8.15 -19.72
C VAL A 267 -4.34 -6.80 -19.09
N ASP A 268 -4.03 -6.59 -17.81
CA ASP A 268 -4.39 -5.37 -17.08
C ASP A 268 -3.49 -4.18 -17.45
N VAL A 269 -2.38 -4.41 -18.18
CA VAL A 269 -1.51 -3.32 -18.69
C VAL A 269 -2.30 -2.35 -19.58
N ALA A 270 -3.26 -2.83 -20.36
CA ALA A 270 -4.13 -1.99 -21.18
C ALA A 270 -5.02 -1.06 -20.34
N VAL A 271 -5.36 -1.46 -19.11
CA VAL A 271 -6.13 -0.64 -18.16
C VAL A 271 -5.26 0.46 -17.56
N LEU A 272 -3.99 0.17 -17.30
CA LEU A 272 -3.05 1.08 -16.66
C LEU A 272 -2.43 2.10 -17.63
N THR A 273 -2.22 1.72 -18.89
CA THR A 273 -1.49 2.54 -19.88
C THR A 273 -2.10 3.95 -20.06
N PRO A 274 -3.45 4.12 -20.15
CA PRO A 274 -4.04 5.46 -20.22
C PRO A 274 -3.75 6.34 -18.99
N LEU A 275 -3.61 5.73 -17.81
CA LEU A 275 -3.37 6.44 -16.54
C LEU A 275 -1.94 7.03 -16.46
N LEU A 276 -1.02 6.62 -17.33
CA LEU A 276 0.29 7.28 -17.48
C LEU A 276 0.17 8.74 -17.95
N LYS A 277 -1.00 9.16 -18.44
CA LYS A 277 -1.27 10.54 -18.86
C LYS A 277 -2.24 11.27 -17.91
N HIS A 278 -2.49 10.70 -16.74
CA HIS A 278 -3.40 11.28 -15.77
C HIS A 278 -2.90 12.64 -15.25
N GLU A 279 -3.79 13.57 -14.92
CA GLU A 279 -3.40 14.90 -14.43
C GLU A 279 -2.70 14.82 -13.05
N ASN A 280 -3.19 13.92 -12.19
CA ASN A 280 -2.59 13.66 -10.88
C ASN A 280 -1.31 12.82 -11.01
N ALA A 281 -0.19 13.35 -10.51
CA ALA A 281 1.12 12.72 -10.59
C ALA A 281 1.23 11.41 -9.80
N ASP A 282 0.51 11.28 -8.69
CA ASP A 282 0.51 10.06 -7.87
C ASP A 282 -0.21 8.90 -8.61
N VAL A 283 -1.28 9.21 -9.36
CA VAL A 283 -1.92 8.23 -10.26
C VAL A 283 -0.96 7.80 -11.37
N ARG A 284 -0.23 8.74 -12.00
CA ARG A 284 0.77 8.39 -13.02
C ARG A 284 1.88 7.52 -12.46
N ALA A 285 2.43 7.87 -11.30
CA ALA A 285 3.47 7.11 -10.63
C ALA A 285 2.98 5.70 -10.24
N GLY A 286 1.78 5.59 -9.66
CA GLY A 286 1.18 4.31 -9.33
C GLY A 286 0.92 3.44 -10.56
N ALA A 287 0.45 4.02 -11.67
CA ALA A 287 0.25 3.30 -12.92
C ALA A 287 1.58 2.79 -13.50
N ALA A 288 2.61 3.64 -13.53
CA ALA A 288 3.95 3.26 -13.97
C ALA A 288 4.53 2.12 -13.13
N TYR A 289 4.44 2.21 -11.80
CA TYR A 289 4.85 1.15 -10.89
C TYR A 289 4.09 -0.17 -11.14
N ALA A 290 2.76 -0.10 -11.29
CA ALA A 290 1.94 -1.28 -11.53
C ALA A 290 2.32 -1.99 -12.85
N ILE A 291 2.52 -1.23 -13.93
CA ILE A 291 2.94 -1.77 -15.23
C ILE A 291 4.30 -2.46 -15.11
N LEU A 292 5.29 -1.81 -14.47
CA LEU A 292 6.62 -2.36 -14.28
C LEU A 292 6.58 -3.65 -13.47
N LYS A 293 5.79 -3.67 -12.39
CA LYS A 293 5.64 -4.85 -11.53
C LYS A 293 4.90 -6.01 -12.21
N ILE A 294 3.95 -5.73 -13.09
CA ILE A 294 3.33 -6.77 -13.92
C ILE A 294 4.36 -7.36 -14.90
N GLY A 295 5.21 -6.51 -15.48
CA GLY A 295 6.26 -6.94 -16.42
C GLY A 295 7.36 -7.82 -15.80
N THR A 296 7.59 -7.75 -14.49
CA THR A 296 8.59 -8.57 -13.79
C THR A 296 8.04 -9.92 -13.31
N LYS A 297 6.72 -10.09 -13.23
CA LYS A 297 6.09 -11.37 -12.90
C LYS A 297 6.28 -12.32 -14.09
N LYS A 298 7.15 -13.33 -13.95
CA LYS A 298 7.22 -14.44 -14.90
C LYS A 298 5.84 -15.13 -14.93
N GLY A 299 5.24 -15.22 -16.12
CA GLY A 299 3.98 -15.91 -16.36
C GLY A 299 4.09 -17.42 -16.17
#